data_AF-A0A2V5K2P7-F1
#
_entry.id   AF-A0A2V5K2P7-F1
#
_cell.length_a   1.000
_cell.length_b   1.000
_cell.length_c   1.000
_cell.angle_alpha   90.00
_cell.angle_beta   90.00
_cell.angle_gamma   90.00
#
_symmetry.space_group_name_H-M   'P 1'
#
loop_
_entity.id
_entity.type
_entity.pdbx_description
1 polymer ?
#
loop_
_entity_poly.entity_id
_entity_poly.type
_entity_poly.pdbx_seq_one_letter_code
_entity_poly.pdbx_strand_id
1 'polypeptide(L)'
;MPTFTVPDGNVVLRRGKAKARVSLTNSDSSECIDNRIEVGVATARTLGLINKRRYNVRFDSVERSISFFRKPVSRTSIATRIGSTVVEINTNGDRTVTRIKDNEIHVSAIGVVLLGILKNQLLLKRGVVTKRVRLQAGSDIFVEPFIQVTPNTANMFGLVEEDTPVAFNQISSVLRIHPGK
;
A
#
# COMPACT_ATOMS: atom_id res chain seq x y z
N MET A 1 7.32 -16.53 -12.80
CA MET A 1 7.39 -15.17 -13.37
C MET A 1 8.86 -14.81 -13.52
N PRO A 2 9.31 -14.14 -14.59
CA PRO A 2 10.70 -13.74 -14.70
C PRO A 2 11.06 -12.82 -13.52
N THR A 3 12.06 -13.22 -12.76
CA THR A 3 12.65 -12.41 -11.70
C THR A 3 13.28 -11.19 -12.34
N PHE A 4 12.80 -10.01 -11.95
CA PHE A 4 13.43 -8.75 -12.33
C PHE A 4 14.74 -8.64 -11.55
N THR A 5 15.85 -9.01 -12.18
CA THR A 5 17.17 -8.95 -11.57
C THR A 5 17.94 -7.76 -12.13
N VAL A 6 18.36 -6.84 -11.26
CA VAL A 6 19.21 -5.71 -11.63
C VAL A 6 20.65 -6.06 -11.23
N PRO A 7 21.62 -6.09 -12.15
CA PRO A 7 23.00 -6.44 -11.81
C PRO A 7 23.64 -5.44 -10.84
N ASP A 8 24.54 -5.96 -10.00
CA ASP A 8 25.35 -5.15 -9.10
C ASP A 8 26.17 -4.09 -9.82
N GLY A 9 26.55 -3.06 -9.05
CA GLY A 9 27.49 -2.02 -9.44
C GLY A 9 26.84 -0.66 -9.61
N ASN A 10 27.58 0.26 -10.22
CA ASN A 10 27.18 1.64 -10.32
C ASN A 10 25.92 1.80 -11.19
N VAL A 11 24.94 2.53 -10.66
CA VAL A 11 23.71 2.89 -11.36
C VAL A 11 23.35 4.35 -11.09
N VAL A 12 22.61 4.94 -12.02
CA VAL A 12 22.04 6.28 -11.84
C VAL A 12 20.57 6.13 -11.46
N LEU A 13 20.22 6.54 -10.25
CA LEU A 13 18.82 6.71 -9.86
C LEU A 13 18.28 8.03 -10.39
N ARG A 14 17.07 8.03 -10.93
CA ARG A 14 16.42 9.19 -11.54
C ARG A 14 14.99 9.35 -11.09
N ARG A 15 14.58 10.61 -10.88
CA ARG A 15 13.16 10.99 -10.71
C ARG A 15 12.93 12.38 -11.29
N GLY A 16 12.23 12.44 -12.42
CA GLY A 16 12.11 13.69 -13.19
C GLY A 16 13.50 14.19 -13.58
N LYS A 17 13.83 15.44 -13.23
CA LYS A 17 15.16 16.03 -13.48
C LYS A 17 16.20 15.66 -12.42
N ALA A 18 15.79 15.14 -11.26
CA ALA A 18 16.71 14.78 -10.19
C ALA A 18 17.45 13.47 -10.52
N LYS A 19 18.75 13.44 -10.20
CA LYS A 19 19.63 12.29 -10.44
C LYS A 19 20.53 12.06 -9.23
N ALA A 20 20.84 10.81 -8.93
CA ALA A 20 21.82 10.42 -7.93
C ALA A 20 22.59 9.20 -8.42
N ARG A 21 23.93 9.24 -8.33
CA ARG A 21 24.78 8.07 -8.60
C ARG A 21 24.90 7.26 -7.32
N VAL A 22 24.66 5.95 -7.42
CA VAL A 22 24.74 5.02 -6.29
C VAL A 22 25.39 3.73 -6.75
N SER A 23 25.90 2.95 -5.80
CA SER A 23 26.25 1.54 -6.03
C SER A 23 25.05 0.68 -5.64
N LEU A 24 24.61 -0.18 -6.54
CA LEU A 24 23.61 -1.20 -6.26
C LEU A 24 24.33 -2.48 -5.80
N THR A 25 23.87 -3.03 -4.69
CA THR A 25 24.34 -4.30 -4.14
C THR A 25 23.12 -5.19 -3.95
N ASN A 26 23.08 -6.32 -4.64
CA ASN A 26 22.11 -7.36 -4.37
C ASN A 26 22.49 -8.06 -3.06
N SER A 27 21.54 -8.17 -2.15
CA SER A 27 21.67 -9.05 -0.99
C SER A 27 20.97 -10.36 -1.32
N ASP A 28 21.62 -11.49 -1.04
CA ASP A 28 20.99 -12.80 -1.15
C ASP A 28 19.71 -12.82 -0.28
N SER A 29 18.56 -12.86 -0.93
CA SER A 29 17.28 -13.06 -0.25
C SER A 29 17.01 -14.56 -0.20
N SER A 30 16.97 -15.14 1.01
CA SER A 30 16.41 -16.48 1.20
C SER A 30 14.98 -16.51 0.70
N GLU A 31 14.53 -17.69 0.28
CA GLU A 31 13.22 -18.01 -0.29
C GLU A 31 12.03 -17.29 0.39
N CYS A 32 11.73 -16.04 0.02
CA CYS A 32 10.47 -15.34 0.32
C CYS A 32 10.35 -14.02 -0.47
N ILE A 33 9.68 -14.08 -1.62
CA ILE A 33 8.64 -13.19 -2.19
C ILE A 33 8.67 -11.65 -1.94
N ASP A 34 9.80 -11.01 -1.63
CA ASP A 34 9.84 -9.53 -1.56
C ASP A 34 11.09 -8.93 -2.17
N ASN A 35 10.99 -8.57 -3.46
CA ASN A 35 12.00 -7.77 -4.15
C ASN A 35 11.90 -6.33 -3.64
N ARG A 36 12.74 -5.97 -2.68
CA ARG A 36 12.81 -4.62 -2.10
C ARG A 36 14.01 -3.84 -2.62
N ILE A 37 13.80 -2.54 -2.89
CA ILE A 37 14.89 -1.59 -3.13
C ILE A 37 14.95 -0.66 -1.93
N GLU A 38 16.04 -0.74 -1.18
CA GLU A 38 16.32 0.18 -0.08
C GLU A 38 17.13 1.37 -0.61
N VAL A 39 16.65 2.58 -0.36
CA VAL A 39 17.29 3.81 -0.81
C VAL A 39 17.71 4.62 0.41
N GLY A 40 19.01 4.91 0.51
CA GLY A 40 19.56 5.73 1.59
C GLY A 40 18.87 7.10 1.69
N VAL A 41 18.74 7.62 2.91
CA VAL A 41 17.94 8.82 3.22
C VAL A 41 18.36 10.04 2.39
N ALA A 42 19.67 10.27 2.24
CA ALA A 42 20.20 11.38 1.44
C ALA A 42 19.76 11.27 -0.04
N THR A 43 19.93 10.08 -0.63
CA THR A 43 19.50 9.78 -2.00
C THR A 43 17.99 9.91 -2.17
N ALA A 44 17.20 9.41 -1.21
CA ALA A 44 15.75 9.54 -1.22
C ALA A 44 15.31 11.01 -1.20
N ARG A 45 15.96 11.85 -0.37
CA ARG A 45 15.72 13.31 -0.32
C ARG A 45 16.07 13.97 -1.66
N THR A 46 17.24 13.69 -2.22
CA THR A 46 17.67 14.23 -3.53
C THR A 46 16.66 13.91 -4.64
N LEU A 47 16.15 12.69 -4.65
CA LEU A 47 15.17 12.24 -5.64
C LEU A 47 13.74 12.67 -5.30
N GLY A 48 13.48 13.18 -4.09
CA GLY A 48 12.15 13.49 -3.56
C GLY A 48 11.25 12.24 -3.45
N LEU A 49 11.85 11.09 -3.13
CA LEU A 49 11.13 9.87 -2.77
C LEU A 49 10.56 10.02 -1.37
N ILE A 50 9.35 9.49 -1.18
CA ILE A 50 8.60 9.61 0.07
C ILE A 50 8.33 8.20 0.56
N ASN A 51 8.61 7.95 1.83
CA ASN A 51 8.37 6.65 2.45
C ASN A 51 6.89 6.24 2.30
N LYS A 52 6.65 4.94 2.10
CA LYS A 52 5.32 4.33 1.87
C LYS A 52 4.53 4.83 0.65
N ARG A 53 5.06 5.78 -0.13
CA ARG A 53 4.46 6.21 -1.40
C ARG A 53 4.82 5.22 -2.51
N ARG A 54 3.87 4.92 -3.39
CA ARG A 54 4.12 3.99 -4.50
C ARG A 54 4.67 4.67 -5.74
N TYR A 55 5.60 3.97 -6.37
CA TYR A 55 6.27 4.38 -7.60
C TYR A 55 6.24 3.21 -8.60
N ASN A 56 6.15 3.54 -9.89
CA ASN A 56 6.58 2.61 -10.92
C ASN A 56 8.10 2.75 -11.07
N VAL A 57 8.79 1.62 -11.16
CA VAL A 57 10.24 1.56 -11.30
C VAL A 57 10.55 0.97 -12.66
N ARG A 58 11.43 1.62 -13.41
CA ARG A 58 11.97 1.10 -14.68
C ARG A 58 13.48 1.05 -14.59
N PHE A 59 14.07 -0.08 -14.94
CA PHE A 59 15.51 -0.19 -15.15
C PHE A 59 15.82 -0.12 -16.65
N ASP A 60 16.86 0.64 -16.97
CA ASP A 60 17.48 0.71 -18.29
C ASP A 60 18.86 0.07 -18.19
N SER A 61 19.04 -1.07 -18.86
CA SER A 61 20.28 -1.86 -18.80
C SER A 61 21.42 -1.22 -19.60
N VAL A 62 21.12 -0.44 -20.64
CA VAL A 62 22.12 0.21 -21.49
C VAL A 62 22.70 1.43 -20.78
N GLU A 63 21.84 2.29 -20.25
CA GLU A 63 22.27 3.48 -19.49
C GLU A 63 22.63 3.17 -18.04
N ARG A 64 22.41 1.94 -17.58
CA ARG A 64 22.47 1.52 -16.16
C ARG A 64 21.76 2.52 -15.25
N SER A 65 20.48 2.77 -15.53
CA SER A 65 19.69 3.74 -14.78
C SER A 65 18.37 3.18 -14.27
N ILE A 66 17.99 3.57 -13.06
CA ILE A 66 16.69 3.23 -12.45
C ILE A 66 15.87 4.51 -12.36
N SER A 67 14.72 4.53 -13.03
CA SER A 67 13.82 5.68 -13.05
C SER A 67 12.56 5.42 -12.22
N PHE A 68 12.26 6.35 -11.30
CA PHE A 68 11.07 6.33 -10.47
C PHE A 68 10.00 7.27 -11.01
N PHE A 69 8.81 6.71 -11.30
CA PHE A 69 7.64 7.45 -11.74
C PHE A 69 6.56 7.41 -10.68
N ARG A 70 5.86 8.52 -10.45
CA ARG A 70 4.73 8.53 -9.51
C ARG A 70 3.65 7.56 -9.98
N LYS A 71 3.18 6.69 -9.09
CA LYS A 71 2.00 5.85 -9.31
C LYS A 71 0.86 6.38 -8.43
N PRO A 72 0.09 7.38 -8.89
CA PRO A 72 -0.88 8.08 -8.03
C PRO A 72 -2.04 7.19 -7.59
N VAL A 73 -2.41 6.20 -8.40
CA VAL A 73 -3.54 5.29 -8.14
C VAL A 73 -3.04 3.86 -8.04
N SER A 74 -3.35 3.21 -6.93
CA SER A 74 -3.20 1.76 -6.73
C SER A 74 -4.52 1.07 -7.05
N ARG A 75 -4.48 -0.05 -7.76
CA ARG A 75 -5.64 -0.93 -8.00
C ARG A 75 -5.28 -2.34 -7.57
N THR A 76 -6.17 -3.01 -6.85
CA THR A 76 -6.00 -4.40 -6.40
C THR A 76 -7.36 -4.97 -5.95
N SER A 77 -7.42 -6.25 -5.62
CA SER A 77 -8.55 -6.86 -4.91
C SER A 77 -8.13 -7.08 -3.46
N ILE A 78 -9.01 -6.76 -2.51
CA ILE A 78 -8.76 -6.92 -1.06
C ILE A 78 -10.02 -7.51 -0.43
N ALA A 79 -9.85 -8.46 0.48
CA ALA A 79 -10.94 -9.03 1.26
C ALA A 79 -11.66 -7.93 2.06
N THR A 80 -12.97 -7.81 1.88
CA THR A 80 -13.84 -6.98 2.71
C THR A 80 -14.38 -7.83 3.84
N ARG A 81 -14.22 -7.34 5.07
CA ARG A 81 -14.80 -7.93 6.29
C ARG A 81 -15.84 -6.98 6.88
N ILE A 82 -16.86 -7.54 7.53
CA ILE A 82 -17.93 -6.77 8.14
C ILE A 82 -17.94 -7.04 9.64
N GLY A 83 -17.68 -5.99 10.43
CA GLY A 83 -17.67 -6.12 11.88
C GLY A 83 -17.21 -4.84 12.58
N SER A 84 -17.56 -4.71 13.85
CA SER A 84 -17.20 -3.57 14.70
C SER A 84 -15.95 -3.80 15.55
N THR A 85 -15.36 -5.00 15.50
CA THR A 85 -14.18 -5.36 16.29
C THR A 85 -13.15 -6.08 15.42
N VAL A 86 -11.88 -5.74 15.61
CA VAL A 86 -10.71 -6.42 15.01
C VAL A 86 -9.86 -6.96 16.15
N VAL A 87 -9.41 -8.19 16.01
CA VAL A 87 -8.46 -8.81 16.94
C VAL A 87 -7.10 -8.80 16.29
N GLU A 88 -6.22 -7.97 16.84
CA GLU A 88 -4.84 -7.73 16.47
C GLU A 88 -3.96 -8.65 17.33
N ILE A 89 -2.97 -9.33 16.72
CA ILE A 89 -2.01 -10.17 17.44
C ILE A 89 -0.62 -9.62 17.18
N ASN A 90 0.03 -9.14 18.23
CA ASN A 90 1.38 -8.61 18.13
C ASN A 90 2.43 -9.73 18.03
N THR A 91 3.69 -9.37 17.79
CA THR A 91 4.80 -10.33 17.69
C THR A 91 5.07 -11.14 18.96
N ASN A 92 4.60 -10.65 20.12
CA ASN A 92 4.75 -11.33 21.41
C ASN A 92 3.57 -12.27 21.72
N GLY A 93 2.57 -12.33 20.84
CA GLY A 93 1.36 -13.13 21.03
C GLY A 93 0.24 -12.45 21.81
N ASP A 94 0.42 -11.20 22.24
CA ASP A 94 -0.63 -10.45 22.93
C ASP A 94 -1.75 -10.09 21.95
N ARG A 95 -2.98 -10.22 22.44
CA ARG A 95 -4.19 -9.88 21.70
C ARG A 95 -4.63 -8.47 22.03
N THR A 96 -4.72 -7.61 21.03
CA THR A 96 -5.33 -6.29 21.14
C THR A 96 -6.69 -6.31 20.44
N VAL A 97 -7.73 -5.80 21.09
CA VAL A 97 -9.06 -5.68 20.48
C VAL A 97 -9.31 -4.23 20.08
N THR A 98 -9.35 -3.99 18.78
CA THR A 98 -9.63 -2.69 18.20
C THR A 98 -11.12 -2.56 17.89
N ARG A 99 -11.80 -1.56 18.47
CA ARG A 99 -13.20 -1.24 18.14
C ARG A 99 -13.29 -0.21 17.01
N ILE A 100 -14.08 -0.51 15.99
CA ILE A 100 -14.37 0.34 14.83
C ILE A 100 -15.77 0.96 15.00
N LYS A 101 -15.86 2.28 14.78
CA LYS A 101 -17.14 3.02 14.73
C LYS A 101 -17.55 3.29 13.28
N ASP A 102 -18.80 3.67 13.05
CA ASP A 102 -19.31 3.89 11.69
C ASP A 102 -18.54 4.92 10.87
N ASN A 103 -17.88 5.88 11.50
CA ASN A 103 -17.04 6.87 10.82
C ASN A 103 -15.58 6.41 10.66
N GLU A 104 -15.31 5.13 10.82
CA GLU A 104 -13.99 4.53 10.84
C GLU A 104 -13.95 3.29 9.97
N ILE A 105 -12.78 3.01 9.42
CA ILE A 105 -12.47 1.75 8.77
C ILE A 105 -11.17 1.22 9.34
N HIS A 106 -11.05 -0.10 9.41
CA HIS A 106 -9.79 -0.74 9.70
C HIS A 106 -9.19 -1.29 8.39
N VAL A 107 -7.88 -1.14 8.21
CA VAL A 107 -7.15 -1.77 7.11
C VAL A 107 -5.93 -2.43 7.68
N SER A 108 -5.71 -3.71 7.37
CA SER A 108 -4.55 -4.44 7.87
C SER A 108 -3.23 -3.80 7.43
N ALA A 109 -2.13 -4.06 8.15
CA ALA A 109 -0.84 -3.45 7.84
C ALA A 109 -0.41 -3.72 6.38
N ILE A 110 -0.56 -4.96 5.92
CA ILE A 110 -0.30 -5.34 4.52
C ILE A 110 -1.24 -4.60 3.58
N GLY A 111 -2.53 -4.47 3.91
CA GLY A 111 -3.50 -3.70 3.11
C GLY A 111 -3.11 -2.23 2.95
N VAL A 112 -2.62 -1.59 4.01
CA VAL A 112 -2.13 -0.19 3.98
C VAL A 112 -0.95 -0.05 3.01
N VAL A 113 0.01 -0.97 3.07
CA VAL A 113 1.17 -1.01 2.16
C VAL A 113 0.73 -1.34 0.73
N LEU A 114 -0.19 -2.30 0.58
CA LEU A 114 -0.75 -2.76 -0.69
C LEU A 114 -1.58 -1.68 -1.40
N LEU A 115 -2.13 -0.72 -0.68
CA LEU A 115 -2.81 0.42 -1.28
C LEU A 115 -1.90 1.66 -1.38
N GLY A 116 -0.83 1.73 -0.57
CA GLY A 116 0.03 2.91 -0.44
C GLY A 116 -0.68 4.03 0.31
N ILE A 117 -1.47 3.69 1.34
CA ILE A 117 -2.22 4.68 2.12
C ILE A 117 -1.27 5.43 3.04
N LEU A 118 -1.28 6.77 2.93
CA LEU A 118 -0.41 7.67 3.69
C LEU A 118 -1.17 8.53 4.70
N LYS A 119 -2.50 8.60 4.60
CA LYS A 119 -3.33 9.47 5.44
C LYS A 119 -4.16 8.64 6.41
N ASN A 120 -4.38 9.21 7.59
CA ASN A 120 -5.26 8.67 8.63
C ASN A 120 -6.74 9.00 8.39
N GLN A 121 -7.05 9.78 7.35
CA GLN A 121 -8.40 10.09 6.91
C GLN A 121 -8.50 9.93 5.40
N LEU A 122 -9.62 9.41 4.95
CA LEU A 122 -9.86 9.11 3.55
C LEU A 122 -11.34 9.24 3.20
N LEU A 123 -11.62 9.44 1.92
CA LEU A 123 -12.97 9.41 1.39
C LEU A 123 -13.24 8.01 0.83
N LEU A 124 -14.12 7.27 1.48
CA LEU A 124 -14.66 6.01 0.98
C LEU A 124 -15.73 6.32 -0.07
N LYS A 125 -15.67 5.66 -1.22
CA LYS A 125 -16.60 5.90 -2.34
C LYS A 125 -16.99 4.60 -3.04
N ARG A 126 -18.29 4.40 -3.30
CA ARG A 126 -18.83 3.41 -4.25
C ARG A 126 -19.96 4.05 -5.03
N GLY A 127 -19.84 4.12 -6.36
CA GLY A 127 -20.80 4.85 -7.19
C GLY A 127 -20.95 6.31 -6.77
N VAL A 128 -22.19 6.73 -6.46
CA VAL A 128 -22.52 8.07 -5.94
C VAL A 128 -22.38 8.19 -4.42
N VAL A 129 -22.33 7.07 -3.70
CA VAL A 129 -22.24 7.04 -2.24
C VAL A 129 -20.82 7.40 -1.82
N THR A 130 -20.70 8.34 -0.89
CA THR A 130 -19.42 8.77 -0.33
C THR A 130 -19.50 8.98 1.18
N LYS A 131 -18.42 8.65 1.89
CA LYS A 131 -18.30 8.86 3.32
C LYS A 131 -16.86 9.18 3.67
N ARG A 132 -16.63 10.27 4.41
CA ARG A 132 -15.30 10.54 4.98
C ARG A 132 -15.14 9.62 6.18
N VAL A 133 -14.02 8.93 6.29
CA VAL A 133 -13.76 7.98 7.37
C VAL A 133 -12.36 8.20 7.95
N ARG A 134 -12.20 7.89 9.24
CA ARG A 134 -10.89 7.75 9.89
C ARG A 134 -10.36 6.35 9.61
N LEU A 135 -9.11 6.26 9.18
CA LEU A 135 -8.40 5.02 9.04
C LEU A 135 -7.78 4.62 10.38
N GLN A 136 -8.13 3.42 10.84
CA GLN A 136 -7.35 2.68 11.83
C GLN A 136 -6.44 1.72 11.05
N ALA A 137 -5.16 2.07 10.96
CA ALA A 137 -4.18 1.21 10.31
C ALA A 137 -3.77 0.12 11.30
N GLY A 138 -3.89 -1.15 10.91
CA GLY A 138 -3.43 -2.27 11.71
C GLY A 138 -1.92 -2.22 11.91
N SER A 139 -1.49 -2.67 13.09
CA SER A 139 -0.07 -2.89 13.40
C SER A 139 0.37 -4.33 13.17
N ASP A 140 -0.58 -5.24 12.95
CA ASP A 140 -0.33 -6.67 12.94
C ASP A 140 0.26 -7.19 11.64
N ILE A 141 0.87 -8.35 11.75
CA ILE A 141 1.38 -9.13 10.63
C ILE A 141 0.31 -10.16 10.25
N PHE A 142 -0.88 -9.70 9.84
CA PHE A 142 -1.79 -10.58 9.13
C PHE A 142 -1.12 -11.03 7.83
N VAL A 143 -1.22 -12.31 7.50
CA VAL A 143 -0.65 -12.85 6.25
C VAL A 143 -1.39 -12.31 5.02
N GLU A 144 -2.67 -11.96 5.17
CA GLU A 144 -3.53 -11.52 4.08
C GLU A 144 -3.99 -10.05 4.24
N PRO A 145 -4.03 -9.28 3.14
CA PRO A 145 -4.57 -7.92 3.15
C PRO A 145 -6.10 -7.94 3.29
N PHE A 146 -6.66 -7.10 4.16
CA PHE A 146 -8.11 -6.91 4.25
C PHE A 146 -8.47 -5.46 4.61
N ILE A 147 -9.71 -5.09 4.30
CA ILE A 147 -10.38 -3.91 4.84
C ILE A 147 -11.57 -4.38 5.68
N GLN A 148 -11.80 -3.76 6.84
CA GLN A 148 -12.98 -4.04 7.66
C GLN A 148 -13.79 -2.76 7.87
N VAL A 149 -15.09 -2.89 7.68
CA VAL A 149 -16.08 -1.81 7.86
C VAL A 149 -17.15 -2.25 8.85
N THR A 150 -17.83 -1.28 9.48
CA THR A 150 -18.99 -1.59 10.34
C THR A 150 -20.18 -2.07 9.52
N PRO A 151 -21.12 -2.85 10.11
CA PRO A 151 -22.34 -3.28 9.41
C PRO A 151 -23.15 -2.13 8.79
N ASN A 152 -23.26 -0.99 9.50
CA ASN A 152 -23.96 0.18 8.96
C ASN A 152 -23.24 0.76 7.73
N THR A 153 -21.90 0.84 7.77
CA THR A 153 -21.11 1.26 6.60
C THR A 153 -21.21 0.24 5.46
N ALA A 154 -21.21 -1.06 5.75
CA ALA A 154 -21.45 -2.09 4.74
C ALA A 154 -22.80 -1.91 4.05
N ASN A 155 -23.88 -1.75 4.83
CA ASN A 155 -25.23 -1.52 4.31
C ASN A 155 -25.31 -0.25 3.45
N MET A 156 -24.74 0.87 3.92
CA MET A 156 -24.71 2.14 3.19
C MET A 156 -24.04 2.01 1.81
N PHE A 157 -23.00 1.19 1.72
CA PHE A 157 -22.25 0.97 0.50
C PHE A 157 -22.68 -0.32 -0.23
N GLY A 158 -23.70 -1.06 0.24
CA GLY A 158 -24.12 -2.35 -0.30
C GLY A 158 -23.03 -3.42 -0.35
N LEU A 159 -22.09 -3.41 0.60
CA LEU A 159 -20.93 -4.31 0.66
C LEU A 159 -21.30 -5.67 1.26
N VAL A 160 -20.63 -6.71 0.77
CA VAL A 160 -20.68 -8.08 1.30
C VAL A 160 -19.25 -8.57 1.61
N GLU A 161 -19.13 -9.66 2.36
CA GLU A 161 -17.82 -10.25 2.67
C GLU A 161 -17.27 -11.02 1.46
N GLU A 162 -16.43 -10.36 0.67
CA GLU A 162 -15.83 -10.90 -0.54
C GLU A 162 -14.52 -10.17 -0.86
N ASP A 163 -13.74 -10.75 -1.78
CA ASP A 163 -12.63 -10.04 -2.41
C ASP A 163 -13.16 -8.90 -3.29
N THR A 164 -12.98 -7.67 -2.83
CA THR A 164 -13.55 -6.51 -3.49
C THR A 164 -12.50 -5.75 -4.28
N PRO A 165 -12.73 -5.45 -5.58
CA PRO A 165 -11.82 -4.63 -6.35
C PRO A 165 -11.83 -3.20 -5.83
N VAL A 166 -10.66 -2.69 -5.48
CA VAL A 166 -10.48 -1.34 -4.92
C VAL A 166 -9.47 -0.53 -5.71
N ALA A 167 -9.67 0.79 -5.70
CA ALA A 167 -8.72 1.74 -6.25
C ALA A 167 -8.46 2.88 -5.25
N PHE A 168 -7.21 3.00 -4.78
CA PHE A 168 -6.81 4.08 -3.89
C PHE A 168 -6.02 5.15 -4.64
N ASN A 169 -6.49 6.40 -4.60
CA ASN A 169 -5.76 7.56 -5.08
C ASN A 169 -4.98 8.20 -3.92
N GLN A 170 -3.65 8.13 -3.96
CA GLN A 170 -2.77 8.62 -2.90
C GLN A 170 -2.72 10.15 -2.81
N ILE A 171 -3.07 10.85 -3.90
CA ILE A 171 -3.08 12.32 -3.95
C ILE A 171 -4.36 12.85 -3.30
N SER A 172 -5.52 12.39 -3.79
CA SER A 172 -6.83 12.84 -3.30
C SER A 172 -7.31 12.08 -2.06
N SER A 173 -6.62 11.01 -1.66
CA SER A 173 -6.99 10.15 -0.52
C SER A 173 -8.40 9.58 -0.62
N VAL A 174 -8.75 9.15 -1.84
CA VAL A 174 -10.03 8.53 -2.14
C VAL A 174 -9.80 7.03 -2.30
N LEU A 175 -10.46 6.23 -1.45
CA LEU A 175 -10.57 4.78 -1.61
C LEU A 175 -11.89 4.48 -2.32
N ARG A 176 -11.80 4.10 -3.60
CA ARG A 176 -12.95 3.67 -4.37
C ARG A 176 -13.10 2.17 -4.22
N ILE A 177 -14.29 1.74 -3.82
CA ILE A 177 -14.73 0.36 -3.89
C ILE A 177 -15.51 0.20 -5.20
N HIS A 178 -15.12 -0.78 -6.00
CA HIS A 178 -15.83 -1.15 -7.22
C HIS A 178 -16.78 -2.33 -6.92
N PRO A 179 -17.89 -2.47 -7.65
CA PRO A 179 -18.69 -3.69 -7.57
C PRO A 179 -17.81 -4.92 -7.87
N GLY A 180 -17.95 -5.99 -7.09
CA GLY A 180 -17.51 -7.32 -7.51
C GLY A 180 -18.15 -7.70 -8.84
N LYS A 181 -17.45 -8.50 -9.64
CA LYS A 181 -18.00 -9.04 -10.88
C LYS A 181 -18.98 -10.15 -10.57
#